data_AF-A0A410G2A4-F1
#
_entry.id   AF-A0A410G2A4-F1
#
_cell.length_a   1.000
_cell.length_b   1.000
_cell.length_c   1.000
_cell.angle_alpha   90.00
_cell.angle_beta   90.00
_cell.angle_gamma   90.00
#
_symmetry.space_group_name_H-M   'P 1'
#
loop_
_entity.id
_entity.type
_entity.pdbx_description
1 polymer ?
#
loop_
_entity_poly.entity_id
_entity_poly.type
_entity_poly.pdbx_seq_one_letter_code
_entity_poly.pdbx_strand_id
1 'polypeptide(L)' 'MPHNHRKKNTQALYRAVREDYAQLSKQDDKYGCRKFTDAYIFKILSARYFRSPKTIENIVFYRV' A
#
# COMPACT_ATOMS: atom_id res chain seq x y z
N MET A 1 -14.47 30.10 -4.85
CA MET A 1 -13.30 29.19 -4.87
C MET A 1 -13.79 27.75 -4.96
N PRO A 2 -13.67 27.04 -6.09
CA PRO A 2 -14.07 25.63 -6.13
C PRO A 2 -13.08 24.80 -5.31
N HIS A 3 -13.50 24.40 -4.12
CA HIS A 3 -12.71 23.52 -3.24
C HIS A 3 -12.57 22.14 -3.88
N ASN A 4 -11.36 21.85 -4.34
CA ASN A 4 -10.97 20.62 -4.97
C ASN A 4 -10.88 19.46 -3.93
N HIS A 5 -12.03 18.97 -3.47
CA HIS A 5 -12.15 17.96 -2.41
C HIS A 5 -11.60 16.57 -2.77
N ARG A 6 -11.42 16.25 -4.05
CA ARG A 6 -11.01 14.91 -4.51
C ARG A 6 -9.53 14.57 -4.24
N LYS A 7 -8.65 15.58 -4.22
CA LYS A 7 -7.19 15.36 -4.03
C LYS A 7 -6.84 14.96 -2.59
N LYS A 8 -7.54 15.49 -1.59
CA LYS A 8 -7.27 15.18 -0.17
C LYS A 8 -7.53 13.70 0.16
N ASN A 9 -8.60 13.13 -0.40
CA ASN A 9 -8.94 11.72 -0.17
C ASN A 9 -7.95 10.75 -0.84
N THR A 10 -7.43 11.13 -2.01
CA THR A 10 -6.47 10.30 -2.76
C THR A 10 -5.13 10.19 -2.04
N GLN A 11 -4.62 11.32 -1.53
CA GLN A 11 -3.34 11.33 -0.80
C GLN A 11 -3.43 10.58 0.54
N ALA A 12 -4.57 10.69 1.25
CA ALA A 12 -4.83 9.90 2.45
C ALA A 12 -4.84 8.40 2.17
N LEU A 13 -5.48 7.97 1.07
CA LEU A 13 -5.48 6.57 0.65
C LEU A 13 -4.07 6.08 0.32
N TYR A 14 -3.27 6.86 -0.40
CA TYR A 14 -1.89 6.48 -0.73
C TYR A 14 -1.01 6.36 0.50
N ARG A 15 -1.19 7.26 1.47
CA ARG A 15 -0.49 7.19 2.75
C ARG A 15 -0.87 5.91 3.51
N ALA A 16 -2.16 5.61 3.61
CA ALA A 16 -2.65 4.42 4.30
C ALA A 16 -2.08 3.13 3.67
N VAL A 17 -2.09 3.02 2.35
CA VAL A 17 -1.52 1.87 1.62
C VAL A 17 -0.03 1.69 1.93
N ARG A 18 0.73 2.79 2.03
CA ARG A 18 2.17 2.74 2.35
C ARG A 18 2.43 2.35 3.81
N GLU A 19 1.63 2.88 4.73
CA GLU A 19 1.72 2.53 6.16
C GLU A 19 1.42 1.04 6.36
N ASP A 20 0.35 0.53 5.73
CA ASP A 20 0.01 -0.89 5.75
C ASP A 20 1.10 -1.77 5.12
N TYR A 21 1.63 -1.38 3.95
CA TYR A 21 2.73 -2.10 3.31
C TYR A 21 3.96 -2.14 4.23
N ALA A 22 4.31 -1.02 4.86
CA ALA A 22 5.44 -0.94 5.79
C ALA A 22 5.24 -1.85 7.01
N GLN A 23 4.02 -1.94 7.56
CA GLN A 23 3.72 -2.85 8.68
C GLN A 23 3.88 -4.32 8.27
N LEU A 24 3.31 -4.71 7.13
CA LEU A 24 3.39 -6.08 6.61
C LEU A 24 4.81 -6.46 6.18
N SER A 25 5.55 -5.51 5.62
CA SER A 25 6.95 -5.66 5.20
C SER A 25 7.90 -5.82 6.38
N LYS A 26 7.60 -5.18 7.50
CA LYS A 26 8.41 -5.23 8.73
C LYS A 26 8.12 -6.48 9.56
N GLN A 27 7.12 -7.27 9.18
CA GLN A 27 6.83 -8.51 9.88
C GLN A 27 7.90 -9.53 9.54
N ASP A 28 8.89 -9.63 10.43
CA ASP A 28 9.87 -10.69 10.44
C ASP A 28 9.25 -12.01 10.90
N ASP A 29 9.74 -13.09 10.30
CA ASP A 29 9.53 -14.44 10.78
C ASP A 29 10.50 -14.74 11.92
N LYS A 30 10.29 -15.83 12.65
CA LYS A 30 11.10 -16.25 13.82
C LYS A 30 12.60 -16.36 13.50
N TYR A 31 12.96 -16.46 12.22
CA TYR A 31 14.34 -16.56 11.74
C TYR A 31 14.92 -15.23 11.20
N GLY A 32 14.24 -14.09 11.40
CA GLY A 32 14.68 -12.78 10.90
C GLY A 32 14.50 -12.60 9.39
N CYS A 33 13.82 -13.54 8.73
CA CYS A 33 13.44 -13.43 7.32
C CYS A 33 12.14 -12.65 7.18
N ARG A 34 11.97 -11.89 6.09
CA ARG A 34 10.68 -11.28 5.76
C ARG A 34 9.61 -12.38 5.65
N LYS A 35 8.58 -12.32 6.49
CA LYS A 35 7.51 -13.33 6.53
C LYS A 35 6.69 -13.37 5.23
N PHE A 36 6.54 -12.21 4.59
CA PHE A 36 5.75 -12.06 3.38
C PHE A 36 6.60 -11.50 2.24
N THR A 37 6.45 -12.10 1.06
CA THR A 37 7.00 -11.54 -0.18
C THR A 37 6.21 -10.30 -0.60
N ASP A 38 6.85 -9.38 -1.31
CA ASP A 38 6.19 -8.16 -1.78
C ASP A 38 4.95 -8.47 -2.62
N ALA A 39 5.02 -9.48 -3.49
CA ALA A 39 3.89 -9.95 -4.30
C ALA A 39 2.69 -10.40 -3.44
N TYR A 40 2.94 -11.08 -2.33
CA TYR A 40 1.90 -11.51 -1.40
C TYR A 40 1.29 -10.31 -0.66
N ILE A 41 2.12 -9.38 -0.20
CA ILE A 41 1.66 -8.14 0.43
C ILE A 41 0.79 -7.34 -0.54
N PHE A 42 1.20 -7.19 -1.81
CA PHE A 42 0.40 -6.51 -2.82
C PHE A 42 -0.95 -7.19 -3.06
N LYS A 43 -1.01 -8.52 -3.00
CA LYS A 43 -2.28 -9.26 -3.11
C LYS A 43 -3.20 -8.98 -1.92
N ILE A 44 -2.67 -8.95 -0.70
CA ILE A 44 -3.45 -8.60 0.50
C ILE A 44 -3.99 -7.16 0.39
N LEU A 45 -3.12 -6.21 0.08
CA LEU A 45 -3.50 -4.79 -0.05
C LEU A 45 -4.46 -4.56 -1.22
N SER A 46 -4.32 -5.31 -2.31
CA SER A 46 -5.24 -5.25 -3.45
C SER A 46 -6.67 -5.61 -3.06
N ALA A 47 -6.83 -6.65 -2.22
CA ALA A 47 -8.12 -7.06 -1.68
C ALA A 47 -8.67 -6.05 -0.67
N ARG A 48 -7.82 -5.47 0.18
CA ARG A 48 -8.21 -4.49 1.21
C ARG A 48 -8.68 -3.16 0.62
N TYR A 49 -8.00 -2.67 -0.40
CA TYR A 49 -8.25 -1.35 -1.00
C TYR A 49 -9.05 -1.42 -2.31
N PHE A 50 -9.46 -2.61 -2.74
CA PHE A 50 -10.16 -2.84 -4.01
C PHE A 50 -9.44 -2.21 -5.21
N ARG A 51 -8.11 -2.35 -5.26
CA ARG A 51 -7.24 -1.84 -6.33
C ARG A 51 -6.39 -2.96 -6.90
N SER A 52 -6.03 -2.89 -8.16
CA SER A 52 -5.13 -3.88 -8.76
C SER A 52 -3.78 -3.89 -8.04
N PRO A 53 -3.12 -5.06 -7.91
CA PRO A 53 -1.81 -5.16 -7.24
C PRO A 53 -0.76 -4.26 -7.90
N LYS A 54 -0.83 -4.07 -9.23
CA LYS A 54 0.02 -3.12 -9.97
C LYS A 54 -0.21 -1.66 -9.58
N THR A 55 -1.45 -1.30 -9.22
CA THR A 55 -1.77 0.04 -8.69
C THR A 55 -1.21 0.21 -7.28
N ILE A 56 -1.32 -0.82 -6.43
CA ILE A 56 -0.71 -0.81 -5.09
C ILE A 56 0.81 -0.66 -5.19
N GLU A 57 1.46 -1.42 -6.07
CA GLU A 57 2.89 -1.30 -6.36
C GLU A 57 3.27 0.13 -6.76
N ASN A 58 2.53 0.73 -7.70
CA ASN A 58 2.77 2.11 -8.12
C ASN A 58 2.61 3.12 -6.98
N ILE A 59 1.61 2.93 -6.10
CA ILE A 59 1.38 3.78 -4.93
C ILE A 59 2.55 3.66 -3.95
N VAL A 60 3.01 2.44 -3.67
CA VAL A 60 4.10 2.15 -2.73
C VAL A 60 5.42 2.73 -3.26
N PHE A 61 5.72 2.57 -4.55
CA PHE A 61 6.97 3.05 -5.17
C PHE A 61 6.92 4.48 -5.72
N TYR A 62 5.89 5.27 -5.37
CA TYR A 62 5.75 6.66 -5.82
C TYR A 62 5.80 6.83 -7.36
N ARG A 63 5.29 5.84 -8.11
CA ARG A 63 5.23 5.84 -9.58
C ARG A 63 3.90 6.38 -10.14
N VAL A 64 3.10 7.09 -9.34
CA VAL A 64 1.73 7.58 -9.66
C VAL A 64 1.64 9.09 -9.64
#